data_AF-A0A3A0BSJ4-F1
#
_entry.id   AF-A0A3A0BSJ4-F1
#
_cell.length_a   1.000
_cell.length_b   1.000
_cell.length_c   1.000
_cell.angle_alpha   90.00
_cell.angle_beta   90.00
_cell.angle_gamma   90.00
#
_symmetry.space_group_name_H-M   'P 1'
#
loop_
_entity.id
_entity.type
_entity.pdbx_description
1 polymer ?
#
loop_
_entity_poly.entity_id
_entity_poly.type
_entity_poly.pdbx_seq_one_letter_code
_entity_poly.pdbx_strand_id
1 'polypeptide(L)'
;MTGQPALKFPYGNSDFYRISSQRQFYLDRTGAIPLLEEAGEQLLFLRPRRFGKTKYGLERTAKVILDLFTVKFLVSFSSKPIYLFGGAGGILMIISAMIMIYLFVRRIFFLVGVTGSPLFQTSVMFFILGFQSMLMGLIAELLVRTYHESQRKPTYTVRAKINLKDD
;
A
#
# COMPACT_ATOMS: atom_id res chain seq x y z
N MET A 1 41.21 -5.81 46.25
CA MET A 1 41.16 -6.00 44.78
C MET A 1 39.71 -5.87 44.33
N THR A 2 39.22 -4.64 44.11
CA THR A 2 37.87 -4.40 43.60
C THR A 2 37.92 -4.39 42.08
N GLY A 3 37.61 -5.53 41.46
CA GLY A 3 37.53 -5.65 40.01
C GLY A 3 36.45 -4.70 39.46
N GLN A 4 36.80 -3.88 38.48
CA GLN A 4 35.82 -3.06 37.77
C GLN A 4 34.76 -3.96 37.13
N PRO A 5 33.46 -3.62 37.22
CA PRO A 5 32.40 -4.43 36.64
C PRO A 5 32.57 -4.54 35.12
N ALA A 6 32.51 -5.77 34.60
CA ALA A 6 32.71 -6.04 33.18
C ALA A 6 31.69 -5.30 32.30
N LEU A 7 32.19 -4.60 31.28
CA LEU A 7 31.38 -3.90 30.28
C LEU A 7 30.48 -4.90 29.55
N LYS A 8 29.16 -4.71 29.61
CA LYS A 8 28.18 -5.64 29.03
C LYS A 8 27.79 -5.21 27.62
N PHE A 9 28.09 -6.04 26.63
CA PHE A 9 27.69 -5.83 25.24
C PHE A 9 26.20 -6.14 25.04
N PRO A 10 25.39 -5.23 24.46
CA PRO A 10 23.93 -5.36 24.36
C PRO A 10 23.49 -6.24 23.17
N TYR A 11 24.04 -7.45 23.03
CA TYR A 11 23.64 -8.34 21.94
C TYR A 11 22.15 -8.70 22.04
N GLY A 12 21.38 -8.40 20.98
CA GLY A 12 19.95 -8.70 20.90
C GLY A 12 19.01 -7.69 21.56
N ASN A 13 19.54 -6.66 22.22
CA ASN A 13 18.75 -5.56 22.75
C ASN A 13 18.77 -4.38 21.77
N SER A 14 17.60 -3.91 21.36
CA SER A 14 17.43 -2.73 20.47
C SER A 14 16.68 -1.60 21.17
N ASP A 15 16.46 -1.73 22.47
CA ASP A 15 15.76 -0.75 23.28
C ASP A 15 16.76 0.25 23.84
N PHE A 16 16.78 1.45 23.26
CA PHE A 16 17.73 2.51 23.59
C PHE A 16 17.66 2.90 25.07
N TYR A 17 16.47 2.94 25.66
CA TYR A 17 16.28 3.31 27.06
C TYR A 17 16.91 2.27 28.00
N ARG A 18 16.82 0.98 27.67
CA ARG A 18 17.48 -0.08 28.44
C ARG A 18 19.00 -0.02 28.31
N ILE A 19 19.51 0.32 27.13
CA ILE A 19 20.95 0.41 26.87
C ILE A 19 21.56 1.58 27.66
N SER A 20 20.89 2.75 27.66
CA SER A 20 21.37 3.94 28.37
C SER A 20 21.22 3.82 29.90
N SER A 21 20.11 3.25 30.39
CA SER A 21 19.87 3.09 31.84
C SER A 21 20.73 2.00 32.50
N GLN A 22 21.04 0.91 31.77
CA GLN A 22 21.79 -0.22 32.33
C GLN A 22 23.31 -0.13 32.08
N ARG A 23 23.85 1.05 31.74
CA ARG A 23 25.28 1.27 31.43
C ARG A 23 25.83 0.24 30.42
N GLN A 24 25.02 -0.15 29.44
CA GLN A 24 25.46 -1.05 28.38
C GLN A 24 26.31 -0.28 27.37
N PHE A 25 27.27 -0.95 26.74
CA PHE A 25 28.12 -0.32 25.73
C PHE A 25 27.31 0.06 24.49
N TYR A 26 27.25 1.35 24.18
CA TYR A 26 26.62 1.90 22.98
C TYR A 26 27.64 2.74 22.23
N LEU A 27 27.82 2.46 20.94
CA LEU A 27 28.68 3.22 20.05
C LEU A 27 27.81 3.80 18.93
N ASP A 28 27.63 5.11 18.94
CA ASP A 28 26.98 5.81 17.85
C ASP A 28 27.90 5.85 16.63
N ARG A 29 27.41 5.39 15.48
CA ARG A 29 28.13 5.41 14.19
C ARG A 29 27.42 6.27 13.14
N THR A 30 26.45 7.09 13.55
CA THR A 30 25.68 7.93 12.62
C THR A 30 26.58 8.84 11.79
N GLY A 31 27.68 9.35 12.37
CA GLY A 31 28.66 10.18 11.64
C GLY A 31 29.44 9.46 10.54
N ALA A 32 29.43 8.12 10.50
CA ALA A 32 30.07 7.33 9.45
C ALA A 32 29.16 7.02 8.26
N ILE A 33 27.86 7.39 8.33
CA ILE A 33 26.89 7.14 7.26
C ILE A 33 27.31 7.79 5.94
N PRO A 34 27.77 9.06 5.88
CA PRO A 34 28.18 9.69 4.62
C PRO A 34 29.35 8.96 3.95
N LEU A 35 30.32 8.49 4.74
CA LEU A 35 31.46 7.72 4.24
C LEU A 35 31.05 6.36 3.67
N LEU A 36 30.01 5.73 4.24
CA LEU A 36 29.45 4.49 3.73
C LEU A 36 28.64 4.71 2.45
N GLU A 37 27.93 5.83 2.33
CA GLU A 37 27.22 6.20 1.10
C GLU A 37 28.18 6.52 -0.04
N GLU A 38 29.29 7.20 0.25
CA GLU A 38 30.36 7.50 -0.73
C GLU A 38 31.13 6.25 -1.17
N ALA A 39 31.29 5.27 -0.27
CA ALA A 39 31.97 4.00 -0.56
C ALA A 39 31.20 3.09 -1.54
N GLY A 40 29.93 3.38 -1.85
CA GLY A 40 29.15 2.68 -2.87
C GLY A 40 28.80 1.23 -2.50
N GLU A 41 28.76 0.35 -3.51
CA GLU A 41 28.36 -1.06 -3.30
C GLU A 41 29.47 -1.85 -2.58
N GLN A 42 29.20 -2.23 -1.33
CA GLN A 42 30.11 -3.03 -0.53
C GLN A 42 29.53 -4.41 -0.23
N LEU A 43 30.36 -5.44 -0.40
CA LEU A 43 29.95 -6.82 -0.15
C LEU A 43 29.94 -7.07 1.37
N LEU A 44 28.75 -7.01 1.98
CA LEU A 44 28.56 -7.18 3.41
C LEU A 44 28.29 -8.64 3.77
N PHE A 45 29.27 -9.32 4.38
CA PHE A 45 29.07 -10.67 4.92
C PHE A 45 28.23 -10.64 6.21
N LEU A 46 26.91 -10.70 6.05
CA LEU A 46 25.99 -10.85 7.17
C LEU A 46 26.10 -12.27 7.75
N ARG A 47 26.57 -12.36 9.00
CA ARG A 47 26.56 -13.63 9.73
C ARG A 47 25.15 -13.92 10.26
N PRO A 48 24.64 -15.16 10.13
CA PRO A 48 23.33 -15.52 10.65
C PRO A 48 23.26 -15.34 12.17
N ARG A 49 22.11 -14.88 12.66
CA ARG A 49 21.87 -14.66 14.10
C ARG A 49 21.94 -16.01 14.82
N ARG A 50 22.81 -16.11 15.82
CA ARG A 50 22.97 -17.32 16.65
C ARG A 50 21.97 -17.40 17.82
N PHE A 51 21.44 -16.26 18.28
CA PHE A 51 20.52 -16.18 19.43
C PHE A 51 19.48 -15.06 19.28
N GLY A 52 18.31 -15.23 19.91
CA GLY A 52 17.21 -14.25 19.97
C GLY A 52 16.11 -14.47 18.92
N LYS A 53 14.87 -14.08 19.25
CA LYS A 53 13.73 -14.09 18.31
C LYS A 53 13.66 -12.77 17.53
N THR A 54 13.14 -12.82 16.31
CA THR A 54 12.88 -11.59 15.53
C THR A 54 11.88 -10.73 16.29
N LYS A 55 12.14 -9.43 16.40
CA LYS A 55 11.14 -8.44 16.86
C LYS A 55 10.11 -8.12 15.78
N TYR A 56 10.31 -8.65 14.57
CA TYR A 56 9.33 -8.66 13.50
C TYR A 56 8.39 -9.84 13.72
N GLY A 57 7.14 -9.54 14.07
CA GLY A 57 6.05 -10.51 14.15
C GLY A 57 5.23 -10.56 12.87
N LEU A 58 4.47 -11.64 12.66
CA LEU A 58 3.60 -11.80 11.49
C LEU A 58 2.59 -10.66 11.31
N GLU A 59 2.13 -10.05 12.41
CA GLU A 59 1.22 -8.90 12.38
C GLU A 59 1.79 -7.72 11.58
N ARG A 60 3.11 -7.46 11.68
CA ARG A 60 3.76 -6.40 10.91
C ARG A 60 3.81 -6.75 9.43
N THR A 61 4.01 -8.01 9.08
CA THR A 61 4.03 -8.43 7.67
C THR A 61 2.69 -8.17 6.99
N ALA A 62 1.56 -8.46 7.65
CA ALA A 62 0.23 -8.15 7.11
C ALA A 62 0.02 -6.64 6.93
N LYS A 63 0.42 -5.82 7.91
CA LYS A 63 0.36 -4.35 7.81
C LYS A 63 1.19 -3.83 6.66
N VAL A 64 2.42 -4.33 6.49
CA VAL A 64 3.32 -3.93 5.40
C VAL A 64 2.73 -4.29 4.04
N ILE A 65 2.11 -5.48 3.89
CA ILE A 65 1.47 -5.87 2.62
C ILE A 65 0.28 -4.95 2.30
N LEU A 66 -0.57 -4.66 3.29
CA LEU A 66 -1.72 -3.76 3.12
C LEU A 66 -1.26 -2.33 2.81
N ASP A 67 -0.18 -1.88 3.44
CA ASP A 67 0.43 -0.57 3.20
C ASP A 67 1.00 -0.49 1.78
N LEU A 68 1.75 -1.51 1.33
CA LEU A 68 2.22 -1.58 -0.06
C LEU A 68 1.06 -1.57 -1.07
N PHE A 69 -0.01 -2.31 -0.79
CA PHE A 69 -1.21 -2.28 -1.63
C PHE A 69 -1.79 -0.87 -1.70
N THR A 70 -1.91 -0.20 -0.55
CA THR A 70 -2.43 1.16 -0.45
C THR A 70 -1.56 2.16 -1.21
N VAL A 71 -0.23 2.12 -1.01
CA VAL A 71 0.72 2.99 -1.70
C VAL A 71 0.68 2.75 -3.21
N LYS A 72 0.72 1.49 -3.66
CA LYS A 72 0.64 1.15 -5.08
C LYS A 72 -0.68 1.60 -5.70
N PHE A 73 -1.78 1.43 -4.98
CA PHE A 73 -3.10 1.91 -5.38
C PHE A 73 -3.10 3.43 -5.53
N LEU A 74 -2.59 4.16 -4.53
CA LEU A 74 -2.61 5.61 -4.52
C LEU A 74 -1.75 6.18 -5.65
N VAL A 75 -0.54 5.65 -5.84
CA VAL A 75 0.37 6.07 -6.92
C VAL A 75 -0.23 5.78 -8.30
N SER A 76 -0.89 4.64 -8.49
CA SER A 76 -1.37 4.22 -9.81
C SER A 76 -2.74 4.79 -10.19
N PHE A 77 -3.63 4.99 -9.21
CA PHE A 77 -5.05 5.30 -9.46
C PHE A 77 -5.54 6.64 -8.88
N SER A 78 -4.73 7.36 -8.08
CA SER A 78 -5.16 8.65 -7.51
C SER A 78 -5.45 9.72 -8.56
N SER A 79 -4.91 9.61 -9.78
CA SER A 79 -5.15 10.57 -10.85
C SER A 79 -6.32 10.19 -11.76
N LYS A 80 -6.66 8.89 -11.85
CA LYS A 80 -7.74 8.37 -12.73
C LYS A 80 -8.47 7.19 -12.07
N PRO A 81 -9.27 7.42 -11.01
CA PRO A 81 -9.92 6.35 -10.24
C PRO A 81 -10.88 5.48 -11.06
N ILE A 82 -11.44 6.02 -12.15
CA ILE A 82 -12.40 5.33 -13.00
C ILE A 82 -11.84 4.05 -13.63
N TYR A 83 -10.53 3.97 -13.89
CA TYR A 83 -9.93 2.77 -14.49
C TYR A 83 -10.01 1.56 -13.56
N LEU A 84 -9.93 1.80 -12.25
CA LEU A 84 -10.00 0.72 -11.28
C LEU A 84 -11.46 0.32 -11.00
N PHE A 85 -12.27 1.26 -10.55
CA PHE A 85 -13.65 0.98 -10.14
C PHE A 85 -14.60 0.77 -11.33
N GLY A 86 -14.44 1.56 -12.39
CA GLY A 86 -15.16 1.35 -13.65
C GLY A 86 -14.73 0.06 -14.35
N GLY A 87 -13.43 -0.25 -14.36
CA GLY A 87 -12.92 -1.51 -14.91
C GLY A 87 -13.42 -2.74 -14.14
N ALA A 88 -13.27 -2.73 -12.81
CA ALA A 88 -13.77 -3.81 -11.96
C ALA A 88 -15.30 -3.97 -12.05
N GLY A 89 -16.03 -2.84 -12.05
CA GLY A 89 -17.48 -2.83 -12.22
C GLY A 89 -17.92 -3.40 -13.56
N GLY A 90 -17.25 -3.01 -14.65
CA GLY A 90 -17.51 -3.52 -15.99
C GLY A 90 -17.30 -5.03 -16.09
N ILE A 91 -16.22 -5.57 -15.49
CA ILE A 91 -15.97 -7.01 -15.45
C ILE A 91 -17.11 -7.76 -14.73
N LEU A 92 -17.55 -7.27 -13.56
CA LEU A 92 -18.65 -7.88 -12.82
C LEU A 92 -19.97 -7.85 -13.61
N MET A 93 -20.25 -6.76 -14.32
CA MET A 93 -21.43 -6.64 -15.17
C MET A 93 -21.38 -7.59 -16.37
N ILE A 94 -20.21 -7.79 -16.99
CA ILE A 94 -20.03 -8.77 -18.07
C ILE A 94 -20.27 -10.18 -17.56
N ILE A 95 -19.70 -10.54 -16.40
CA ILE A 95 -19.92 -11.86 -15.79
C ILE A 95 -21.40 -12.07 -15.48
N SER A 96 -22.08 -11.06 -14.94
CA SER A 96 -23.53 -11.12 -14.72
C SER A 96 -24.30 -11.33 -16.03
N ALA A 97 -23.97 -10.57 -17.08
CA ALA A 97 -24.62 -10.73 -18.38
C ALA A 97 -24.43 -12.16 -18.93
N MET A 98 -23.23 -12.74 -18.81
CA MET A 98 -22.97 -14.12 -19.23
C MET A 98 -23.82 -15.14 -18.46
N ILE A 99 -23.95 -14.99 -17.14
CA ILE A 99 -24.78 -15.86 -16.30
C ILE A 99 -26.26 -15.72 -16.69
N MET A 100 -26.76 -14.50 -16.91
CA MET A 100 -28.14 -14.30 -17.36
C MET A 100 -28.39 -14.90 -18.74
N ILE A 101 -27.47 -14.74 -19.69
CA ILE A 101 -27.60 -15.35 -21.02
C ILE A 101 -27.64 -16.87 -20.90
N TYR A 102 -26.77 -17.47 -20.07
CA TYR A 102 -26.80 -18.91 -19.82
C TYR A 102 -28.15 -19.38 -19.26
N LEU A 103 -28.72 -18.66 -18.28
CA LEU A 103 -30.03 -18.98 -17.71
C LEU A 103 -31.16 -18.79 -18.71
N PHE A 104 -31.05 -17.78 -19.59
CA PHE A 104 -32.01 -17.52 -20.65
C PHE A 104 -32.04 -18.66 -21.69
N VAL A 105 -30.86 -19.09 -22.16
CA VAL A 105 -30.72 -20.26 -23.04
C VAL A 105 -31.30 -21.51 -22.35
N ARG A 106 -30.92 -21.76 -21.09
CA ARG A 106 -31.45 -22.89 -20.32
C ARG A 106 -32.97 -22.86 -20.20
N ARG A 107 -33.57 -21.67 -20.02
CA ARG A 107 -35.02 -21.49 -19.93
C ARG A 107 -35.73 -21.87 -21.23
N ILE A 108 -35.17 -21.50 -22.37
CA ILE A 108 -35.77 -21.78 -23.69
C ILE A 108 -35.67 -23.27 -24.05
N PHE A 109 -34.49 -23.87 -23.90
CA PHE A 109 -34.26 -25.25 -24.36
C PHE A 109 -34.72 -26.32 -23.37
N PHE A 110 -34.57 -26.08 -22.06
CA PHE A 110 -34.86 -27.09 -21.03
C PHE A 110 -36.11 -26.79 -20.22
N LEU A 111 -36.81 -25.67 -20.50
CA LEU A 111 -38.04 -25.22 -19.82
C LEU A 111 -37.92 -25.10 -18.28
N VAL A 112 -36.70 -25.15 -17.74
CA VAL A 112 -36.44 -25.05 -16.29
C VAL A 112 -36.67 -23.61 -15.82
N GLY A 113 -37.24 -23.44 -14.62
CA GLY A 113 -37.44 -22.13 -13.99
C GLY A 113 -36.13 -21.39 -13.72
N VAL A 114 -36.06 -20.13 -14.14
CA VAL A 114 -34.91 -19.24 -13.88
C VAL A 114 -34.82 -18.88 -12.39
N THR A 115 -35.96 -18.55 -11.78
CA THR A 115 -36.06 -18.05 -10.40
C THR A 115 -35.67 -19.07 -9.33
N GLY A 116 -35.84 -20.37 -9.60
CA GLY A 116 -35.45 -21.43 -8.66
C GLY A 116 -33.95 -21.73 -8.64
N SER A 117 -33.16 -21.14 -9.54
CA SER A 117 -31.73 -21.39 -9.64
C SER A 117 -30.93 -20.36 -8.83
N PRO A 118 -30.01 -20.78 -7.93
CA PRO A 118 -29.15 -19.85 -7.17
C PRO A 118 -28.38 -18.87 -8.06
N LEU A 119 -28.04 -19.30 -9.28
CA LEU A 119 -27.35 -18.51 -10.30
C LEU A 119 -28.10 -17.23 -10.68
N PHE A 120 -29.44 -17.21 -10.63
CA PHE A 120 -30.21 -16.02 -10.95
C PHE A 120 -29.93 -14.92 -9.92
N GLN A 121 -30.01 -15.26 -8.64
CA GLN A 121 -29.70 -14.33 -7.55
C GLN A 121 -28.25 -13.86 -7.62
N THR A 122 -27.30 -14.77 -7.87
CA THR A 122 -25.88 -14.39 -8.04
C THR A 122 -25.67 -13.41 -9.19
N SER A 123 -26.33 -13.65 -10.33
CA SER A 123 -26.26 -12.75 -11.48
C SER A 123 -26.75 -11.34 -11.14
N VAL A 124 -27.90 -11.23 -10.49
CA VAL A 124 -28.46 -9.94 -10.07
C VAL A 124 -27.52 -9.24 -9.08
N MET A 125 -26.96 -9.96 -8.11
CA MET A 125 -26.01 -9.39 -7.15
C MET A 125 -24.75 -8.86 -7.84
N PHE A 126 -24.17 -9.61 -8.78
CA PHE A 126 -22.99 -9.14 -9.54
C PHE A 126 -23.31 -7.94 -10.43
N PHE A 127 -24.51 -7.87 -11.00
CA PHE A 127 -24.93 -6.69 -11.74
C PHE A 127 -25.00 -5.45 -10.84
N ILE A 128 -25.65 -5.57 -9.69
CA ILE A 128 -25.80 -4.46 -8.72
C ILE A 128 -24.43 -4.01 -8.20
N LEU A 129 -23.58 -4.95 -7.77
CA LEU A 129 -22.23 -4.64 -7.29
C LEU A 129 -21.36 -4.01 -8.39
N GLY A 130 -21.46 -4.53 -9.62
CA GLY A 130 -20.73 -3.99 -10.77
C GLY A 130 -21.16 -2.56 -11.08
N PHE A 131 -22.48 -2.31 -11.10
CA PHE A 131 -23.04 -0.98 -11.32
C PHE A 131 -22.65 0.00 -10.20
N GLN A 132 -22.75 -0.41 -8.93
CA GLN A 132 -22.31 0.39 -7.78
C GLN A 132 -20.82 0.74 -7.84
N SER A 133 -19.97 -0.22 -8.23
CA SER A 133 -18.54 0.02 -8.42
C SER A 133 -18.28 1.03 -9.53
N MET A 134 -18.98 0.92 -10.67
CA MET A 134 -18.87 1.89 -11.76
C MET A 134 -19.28 3.30 -11.32
N LEU A 135 -20.38 3.44 -10.57
CA LEU A 135 -20.80 4.71 -9.99
C LEU A 135 -19.74 5.28 -9.03
N MET A 136 -19.14 4.44 -8.18
CA MET A 136 -18.07 4.85 -7.29
C MET A 136 -16.85 5.39 -8.06
N GLY A 137 -16.52 4.76 -9.20
CA GLY A 137 -15.48 5.24 -10.10
C GLY A 137 -15.77 6.62 -10.70
N LEU A 138 -17.01 6.85 -11.13
CA LEU A 138 -17.45 8.16 -11.64
C LEU A 138 -17.41 9.24 -10.55
N ILE A 139 -17.90 8.95 -9.35
CA ILE A 139 -17.86 9.88 -8.21
C ILE A 139 -16.41 10.21 -7.84
N ALA A 140 -15.54 9.21 -7.77
CA ALA A 140 -14.13 9.40 -7.47
C ALA A 140 -13.42 10.24 -8.53
N GLU A 141 -13.71 10.04 -9.82
CA GLU A 141 -13.20 10.85 -10.92
C GLU A 141 -13.63 12.33 -10.79
N LEU A 142 -14.90 12.58 -10.46
CA LEU A 142 -15.40 13.94 -10.20
C LEU A 142 -14.71 14.58 -8.99
N LEU A 143 -14.54 13.84 -7.89
CA LEU A 143 -13.84 14.32 -6.70
C LEU A 143 -12.39 14.69 -6.99
N VAL A 144 -11.67 13.85 -7.75
CA VAL A 144 -10.28 14.11 -8.13
C VAL A 144 -10.19 15.37 -9.01
N ARG A 145 -11.11 15.57 -9.94
CA ARG A 145 -11.15 16.78 -10.78
C ARG A 145 -11.40 18.02 -9.94
N THR A 146 -12.40 17.99 -9.07
CA THR A 146 -12.71 19.10 -8.15
C THR A 146 -11.53 19.39 -7.22
N TYR A 147 -10.85 18.37 -6.69
CA TYR A 147 -9.67 18.53 -5.85
C TYR A 147 -8.54 19.27 -6.60
N HIS A 148 -8.20 18.83 -7.81
CA HIS A 148 -7.13 19.46 -8.59
C HIS A 148 -7.50 20.87 -9.05
N GLU A 149 -8.76 21.10 -9.45
CA GLU A 149 -9.27 22.43 -9.81
C GLU A 149 -9.19 23.39 -8.63
N SER A 150 -9.56 22.92 -7.43
CA SER A 150 -9.58 23.73 -6.20
C SER A 150 -8.18 24.04 -5.67
N GLN A 151 -7.18 23.20 -5.99
CA GLN A 151 -5.83 23.35 -5.47
C GLN A 151 -5.10 24.59 -6.03
N ARG A 152 -5.55 25.20 -7.15
CA ARG A 152 -4.98 26.42 -7.77
C ARG A 152 -3.45 26.51 -7.63
N LYS A 153 -2.74 25.38 -7.80
CA LYS A 153 -1.30 25.34 -7.56
C LYS A 153 -0.63 26.12 -8.69
N PRO A 154 0.22 27.12 -8.37
CA PRO A 154 0.93 27.86 -9.40
C PRO A 154 1.77 26.89 -10.23
N THR A 155 1.82 27.11 -11.55
CA THR A 155 2.51 26.24 -12.53
C THR A 155 3.98 25.99 -12.16
N TYR A 156 4.58 26.88 -11.39
CA TYR A 156 5.93 26.74 -10.86
C TYR A 156 6.04 27.40 -9.49
N THR A 157 6.94 26.88 -8.66
CA THR A 157 7.36 27.51 -7.40
C THR A 157 8.76 28.06 -7.60
N VAL A 158 8.93 29.38 -7.53
CA VAL A 158 10.25 30.00 -7.66
C VAL A 158 11.02 29.78 -6.36
N ARG A 159 12.12 29.01 -6.42
CA ARG A 159 12.95 28.71 -5.24
C ARG A 159 13.85 29.89 -4.83
N ALA A 160 14.36 30.63 -5.80
CA ALA A 160 15.12 31.86 -5.59
C ALA A 160 15.09 32.68 -6.89
N LYS A 161 14.98 34.01 -6.78
CA LYS A 161 15.24 34.95 -7.89
C LYS A 161 16.70 35.41 -7.77
N ILE A 162 17.44 35.40 -8.88
CA ILE A 162 18.81 35.92 -8.94
C ILE A 162 18.82 36.97 -10.05
N ASN A 163 19.27 38.20 -9.76
CA ASN A 163 19.32 39.33 -10.70
C ASN A 163 17.98 39.84 -11.27
N LEU A 164 16.83 39.58 -10.64
CA LEU A 164 15.61 40.33 -10.95
C LEU A 164 15.51 41.57 -10.04
N LYS A 165 15.20 42.72 -10.63
CA LYS A 165 14.76 43.92 -9.90
C LYS A 165 13.33 43.68 -9.40
N ASP A 166 13.08 43.95 -8.13
CA ASP A 166 11.73 43.94 -7.58
C ASP A 166 11.03 45.25 -8.00
N ASP A 167 9.89 45.14 -8.69
CA ASP A 167 8.95 46.24 -8.95
C ASP A 167 7.92 46.34 -7.81
#